data_AF-A0A7V8VKC0-F1
#
_entry.id   AF-A0A7V8VKC0-F1
#
_cell.length_a   1.000
_cell.length_b   1.000
_cell.length_c   1.000
_cell.angle_alpha   90.00
_cell.angle_beta   90.00
_cell.angle_gamma   90.00
#
_symmetry.space_group_name_H-M   'P 1'
#
loop_
_entity.id
_entity.type
_entity.pdbx_description
1 polymer ?
#
loop_
_entity_poly.entity_id
_entity_poly.type
_entity_poly.pdbx_seq_one_letter_code
_entity_poly.pdbx_strand_id
1 'polypeptide(L)'
;MLFDLRSGKRRRVVQVVFSFLALIFAVGFIGFGIGGDVSIDPAELFGGGSGEASSTYDEQIENAEQALAEDPEDERALLNLAEYRYLAGRESIGFDEETGQTEVTDEARSEIDQALDAWETYLASDPKKPDVSTADQMVQAYFLIGDFGGAAAAQEVIADQDDSVQNLYSLAYYRLADLDLAAGRKAADEAIAAASGSERKQLEKALGQLETQVAAEKKRIAQQATGGQAAGEEALQDPFGGLGDGGELAPPPTP
;
A
#
# COMPACT_ATOMS: atom_id res chain seq x y z
N MET A 1 34.71 14.42 -3.33
CA MET A 1 34.93 15.48 -4.33
C MET A 1 34.35 16.78 -3.77
N LEU A 2 35.20 17.75 -3.42
CA LEU A 2 34.73 19.04 -2.90
C LEU A 2 34.00 19.79 -4.00
N PHE A 3 32.73 20.10 -3.79
CA PHE A 3 31.92 20.89 -4.71
C PHE A 3 32.45 22.33 -4.77
N ASP A 4 33.03 22.68 -5.90
CA ASP A 4 33.50 24.04 -6.20
C ASP A 4 32.28 24.97 -6.40
N LEU A 5 32.01 25.81 -5.39
CA LEU A 5 30.90 26.76 -5.35
C LEU A 5 31.27 28.16 -5.90
N ARG A 6 32.20 28.24 -6.86
CA ARG A 6 32.69 29.53 -7.39
C ARG A 6 31.86 30.21 -8.50
N SER A 7 30.60 29.85 -8.72
CA SER A 7 29.73 30.61 -9.64
C SER A 7 28.61 31.37 -8.90
N GLY A 8 28.69 32.71 -8.90
CA GLY A 8 27.85 33.59 -8.09
C GLY A 8 26.33 33.53 -8.35
N LYS A 9 25.88 32.93 -9.46
CA LYS A 9 24.45 32.68 -9.72
C LYS A 9 23.91 31.44 -9.01
N ARG A 10 24.72 30.38 -8.87
CA ARG A 10 24.31 29.12 -8.21
C ARG A 10 24.21 29.26 -6.70
N ARG A 11 25.01 30.15 -6.11
CA ARG A 11 24.91 30.51 -4.68
C ARG A 11 23.52 31.04 -4.31
N ARG A 12 22.89 31.82 -5.20
CA ARG A 12 21.59 32.44 -4.93
C ARG A 12 20.45 31.42 -4.99
N VAL A 13 20.50 30.50 -5.95
CA VAL A 13 19.52 29.40 -6.07
C VAL A 13 19.62 28.47 -4.86
N VAL A 14 20.83 28.05 -4.52
CA VAL A 14 21.09 27.21 -3.33
C VAL A 14 20.61 27.92 -2.07
N GLN A 15 20.89 29.22 -1.92
CA GLN A 15 20.45 29.98 -0.75
C GLN A 15 18.93 30.11 -0.68
N VAL A 16 18.23 30.30 -1.79
CA VAL A 16 16.76 30.34 -1.84
C VAL A 16 16.16 28.98 -1.49
N VAL A 17 16.70 27.90 -2.05
CA VAL A 17 16.24 26.53 -1.77
C VAL A 17 16.45 26.17 -0.30
N PHE A 18 17.64 26.41 0.26
CA PHE A 18 17.89 26.13 1.67
C PHE A 18 17.11 27.05 2.62
N SER A 19 16.85 28.30 2.24
CA SER A 19 16.04 29.21 3.05
C SER A 19 14.56 28.83 3.02
N PHE A 20 14.07 28.33 1.87
CA PHE A 20 12.72 27.80 1.73
C PHE A 20 12.56 26.48 2.50
N LEU A 21 13.54 25.58 2.42
CA LEU A 21 13.57 24.34 3.19
C LEU A 21 13.59 24.61 4.69
N ALA A 22 14.44 25.55 5.14
CA ALA A 22 14.51 25.95 6.55
C ALA A 22 13.21 26.59 7.05
N LEU A 23 12.50 27.32 6.19
CA LEU A 23 11.18 27.88 6.53
C LEU A 23 10.13 26.77 6.70
N ILE A 24 10.15 25.76 5.83
CA ILE A 24 9.27 24.58 5.93
C ILE A 24 9.53 23.84 7.24
N PHE A 25 10.81 23.63 7.61
CA PHE A 25 11.16 23.02 8.90
C PHE A 25 10.74 23.89 10.09
N ALA A 26 10.92 25.22 10.02
CA ALA A 26 10.51 26.12 11.09
C ALA A 26 8.98 26.18 11.27
N VAL A 27 8.20 26.11 10.18
CA VAL A 27 6.73 26.04 10.25
C VAL A 27 6.27 24.67 10.73
N GLY A 28 6.95 23.58 10.32
CA GLY A 28 6.70 22.23 10.82
C GLY A 28 6.96 22.08 12.32
N PHE A 29 8.03 22.68 12.84
CA PHE A 29 8.38 22.62 14.27
C PHE A 29 7.52 23.49 15.19
N ILE A 30 6.89 24.55 14.68
CA ILE A 30 6.06 25.46 15.49
C ILE A 30 4.59 25.01 15.51
N GLY A 31 4.13 24.27 14.50
CA GLY A 31 2.76 23.71 14.43
C GLY A 31 2.56 22.42 15.24
N PHE A 32 3.62 21.64 15.44
CA PHE A 32 3.64 20.46 16.31
C PHE A 32 4.32 20.86 17.62
N GLY A 33 3.57 20.99 18.72
CA GLY A 33 4.07 21.43 20.03
C GLY A 33 5.04 20.47 20.71
N ILE A 34 6.15 20.10 20.06
CA ILE A 34 7.27 19.34 20.63
C ILE A 34 8.23 20.37 21.27
N GLY A 35 7.75 20.98 22.35
CA GLY A 35 8.48 21.98 23.13
C GLY A 35 8.46 21.57 24.60
N GLY A 36 9.12 20.47 24.93
CA GLY A 36 9.28 20.00 26.30
C GLY A 36 10.14 18.75 26.34
N ASP A 37 11.43 18.93 26.58
CA ASP A 37 12.40 17.98 27.14
C ASP A 37 11.95 16.50 27.24
N VAL A 38 11.84 15.83 26.09
CA VAL A 38 11.89 14.37 26.04
C VAL A 38 13.03 14.05 25.08
N SER A 39 14.16 13.65 25.65
CA SER A 39 15.24 13.00 24.91
C SER A 39 14.70 11.65 24.41
N ILE A 40 13.94 11.69 23.31
CA ILE A 40 13.59 10.48 22.57
C ILE A 40 14.84 10.14 21.77
N ASP A 41 15.56 9.11 22.22
CA ASP A 41 16.71 8.58 21.51
C ASP A 41 16.20 7.91 20.22
N PRO A 42 16.60 8.37 19.01
CA PRO A 42 16.14 7.77 17.75
C PRO A 42 16.52 6.30 17.62
N ALA A 43 17.53 5.84 18.36
CA ALA A 43 17.93 4.44 18.44
C ALA A 43 16.96 3.58 19.29
N GLU A 44 16.31 4.14 20.31
CA GLU A 44 15.24 3.42 21.04
C GLU A 44 13.91 3.39 20.27
N LEU A 45 13.70 4.36 19.36
CA LEU A 45 12.51 4.38 18.50
C LEU A 45 12.65 3.50 17.25
N PHE A 46 13.88 3.17 16.82
CA PHE A 46 14.10 2.47 15.54
C PHE A 46 15.15 1.34 15.53
N GLY A 47 15.78 0.95 16.65
CA GLY A 47 16.65 -0.23 16.59
C GLY A 47 17.42 -0.59 17.86
N GLY A 48 17.02 -1.70 18.49
CA GLY A 48 17.84 -2.33 19.51
C GLY A 48 17.30 -3.67 20.03
N GLY A 49 17.61 -4.78 19.35
CA GLY A 49 17.57 -6.09 20.00
C GLY A 49 17.44 -7.29 19.07
N SER A 50 18.56 -7.92 18.72
CA SER A 50 18.61 -9.29 18.21
C SER A 50 18.32 -10.29 19.34
N GLY A 51 17.06 -10.38 19.72
CA GLY A 51 16.47 -11.40 20.59
C GLY A 51 15.00 -11.49 20.23
N GLU A 52 14.44 -12.69 20.19
CA GLU A 52 13.04 -12.99 19.82
C GLU A 52 12.09 -11.98 20.48
N ALA A 53 11.76 -10.93 19.74
CA ALA A 53 10.88 -9.88 20.21
C ALA A 53 9.48 -10.36 19.91
N SER A 54 8.82 -10.87 20.94
CA SER A 54 7.38 -11.12 20.92
C SER A 54 6.67 -9.88 20.38
N SER A 55 5.79 -10.04 19.39
CA SER A 55 5.04 -8.89 18.84
C SER A 55 4.14 -8.30 19.91
N THR A 56 3.74 -7.03 19.76
CA THR A 56 2.77 -6.43 20.71
C THR A 56 1.42 -7.16 20.67
N TYR A 57 1.18 -7.98 19.63
CA TYR A 57 -0.08 -8.64 19.34
C TYR A 57 -0.11 -10.14 19.66
N ASP A 58 0.99 -10.72 20.18
CA ASP A 58 1.12 -12.17 20.40
C ASP A 58 -0.02 -12.72 21.27
N GLU A 59 -0.36 -12.05 22.37
CA GLU A 59 -1.46 -12.48 23.24
C GLU A 59 -2.81 -12.47 22.49
N GLN A 60 -3.06 -11.50 21.61
CA GLN A 60 -4.31 -11.42 20.87
C GLN A 60 -4.39 -12.49 19.77
N ILE A 61 -3.26 -12.75 19.11
CA ILE A 61 -3.10 -13.82 18.12
C ILE A 61 -3.36 -15.17 18.80
N GLU A 62 -2.68 -15.48 19.91
CA GLU A 62 -2.86 -16.75 20.64
C GLU A 62 -4.32 -16.96 21.09
N ASN A 63 -4.98 -15.90 21.57
CA ASN A 63 -6.38 -15.97 21.97
C ASN A 63 -7.30 -16.26 20.77
N ALA A 64 -7.04 -15.66 19.61
CA ALA A 64 -7.80 -15.92 18.39
C ALA A 64 -7.59 -17.35 17.89
N GLU A 65 -6.34 -17.83 17.89
CA GLU A 65 -6.00 -19.21 17.53
C GLU A 65 -6.64 -20.24 18.48
N GLN A 66 -6.67 -19.95 19.77
CA GLN A 66 -7.33 -20.82 20.74
C GLN A 66 -8.84 -20.91 20.47
N ALA A 67 -9.48 -19.79 20.13
CA ALA A 67 -10.89 -19.79 19.75
C ALA A 67 -11.12 -20.61 18.46
N LEU A 68 -10.24 -20.50 17.46
CA LEU A 68 -10.31 -21.27 16.22
C LEU A 68 -10.02 -22.76 16.40
N ALA A 69 -9.22 -23.12 17.42
CA ALA A 69 -9.01 -24.52 17.77
C ALA A 69 -10.28 -25.16 18.36
N GLU A 70 -11.14 -24.37 19.01
CA GLU A 70 -12.44 -24.81 19.52
C GLU A 70 -13.53 -24.77 18.45
N ASP A 71 -13.55 -23.71 17.64
CA ASP A 71 -14.47 -23.49 16.52
C ASP A 71 -13.75 -22.87 15.31
N PRO A 72 -13.35 -23.68 14.31
CA PRO A 72 -12.60 -23.21 13.15
C PRO A 72 -13.35 -22.20 12.26
N GLU A 73 -14.67 -22.07 12.42
CA GLU A 73 -15.51 -21.15 11.65
C GLU A 73 -15.99 -19.96 12.50
N ASP A 74 -15.42 -19.72 13.70
CA ASP A 74 -15.73 -18.54 14.50
C ASP A 74 -15.31 -17.27 13.73
N GLU A 75 -16.30 -16.62 13.10
CA GLU A 75 -16.14 -15.42 12.30
C GLU A 75 -15.33 -14.32 13.02
N ARG A 76 -15.57 -14.14 14.32
CA ARG A 76 -14.90 -13.10 15.10
C ARG A 76 -13.44 -13.48 15.37
N ALA A 77 -13.18 -14.76 15.62
CA ALA A 77 -11.82 -15.23 15.81
C ALA A 77 -11.00 -15.15 14.52
N LEU A 78 -11.61 -15.45 13.36
CA LEU A 78 -10.98 -15.28 12.04
C LEU A 78 -10.66 -13.81 11.74
N LEU A 79 -11.62 -12.89 11.98
CA LEU A 79 -11.41 -11.45 11.79
C LEU A 79 -10.31 -10.90 12.70
N ASN A 80 -10.32 -11.29 13.98
CA ASN A 80 -9.27 -10.90 14.93
C ASN A 80 -7.91 -11.44 14.49
N LEU A 81 -7.84 -12.70 14.05
CA LEU A 81 -6.59 -13.30 13.59
C LEU A 81 -6.04 -12.54 12.38
N ALA A 82 -6.89 -12.24 11.39
CA ALA A 82 -6.51 -11.44 10.22
C ALA A 82 -5.97 -10.06 10.61
N GLU A 83 -6.68 -9.33 11.47
CA GLU A 83 -6.27 -8.00 11.92
C GLU A 83 -4.93 -8.03 12.69
N TYR A 84 -4.82 -8.89 13.70
CA TYR A 84 -3.65 -8.89 14.57
C TYR A 84 -2.39 -9.44 13.90
N ARG A 85 -2.52 -10.45 13.03
CA ARG A 85 -1.42 -10.93 12.20
C ARG A 85 -0.94 -9.85 11.24
N TYR A 86 -1.84 -9.09 10.61
CA TYR A 86 -1.45 -7.96 9.77
C TYR A 86 -0.70 -6.89 10.57
N LEU A 87 -1.19 -6.53 11.75
CA LEU A 87 -0.54 -5.54 12.61
C LEU A 87 0.84 -6.01 13.10
N ALA A 88 0.98 -7.30 13.47
CA ALA A 88 2.28 -7.90 13.80
C ALA A 88 3.25 -7.84 12.60
N GLY A 89 2.77 -8.20 11.40
CA GLY A 89 3.56 -8.12 10.18
C GLY A 89 4.05 -6.71 9.87
N ARG A 90 3.22 -5.69 10.15
CA ARG A 90 3.63 -4.28 10.02
C ARG A 90 4.71 -3.87 11.00
N GLU A 91 4.72 -4.39 12.22
CA GLU A 91 5.79 -4.13 13.20
C GLU A 91 7.13 -4.71 12.72
N SER A 92 7.09 -5.78 11.92
CA SER A 92 8.26 -6.44 11.36
C SER A 92 8.73 -5.86 10.03
N ILE A 93 8.06 -4.86 9.45
CA ILE A 93 8.52 -4.20 8.21
C ILE A 93 9.86 -3.52 8.49
N GLY A 94 10.87 -3.90 7.70
CA GLY A 94 12.23 -3.41 7.79
C GLY A 94 12.40 -2.05 7.11
N PHE A 95 13.54 -1.43 7.39
CA PHE A 95 13.98 -0.23 6.72
C PHE A 95 15.40 -0.46 6.18
N ASP A 96 15.54 -0.37 4.86
CA ASP A 96 16.83 -0.41 4.21
C ASP A 96 17.48 0.98 4.32
N GLU A 97 18.52 1.09 5.16
CA GLU A 97 19.26 2.33 5.38
C GLU A 97 20.06 2.79 4.15
N GLU A 98 20.40 1.89 3.22
CA GLU A 98 21.15 2.20 2.01
C GLU A 98 20.25 2.83 0.94
N THR A 99 19.07 2.26 0.74
CA THR A 99 18.10 2.74 -0.26
C THR A 99 17.10 3.75 0.30
N GLY A 100 16.94 3.81 1.62
CA GLY A 100 15.94 4.61 2.32
C GLY A 100 14.52 4.10 2.11
N GLN A 101 14.36 2.83 1.70
CA GLN A 101 13.07 2.23 1.39
C GLN A 101 12.63 1.26 2.50
N THR A 102 11.33 1.09 2.65
CA THR A 102 10.75 0.04 3.48
C THR A 102 10.90 -1.31 2.78
N GLU A 103 11.28 -2.34 3.53
CA GLU A 103 11.44 -3.71 3.04
C GLU A 103 10.46 -4.62 3.81
N VAL A 104 9.68 -5.43 3.08
CA VAL A 104 8.88 -6.49 3.68
C VAL A 104 9.83 -7.62 4.04
N THR A 105 10.16 -7.76 5.33
CA THR A 105 11.02 -8.83 5.85
C THR A 105 10.34 -10.20 5.72
N ASP A 106 11.11 -11.27 5.89
CA ASP A 106 10.56 -12.64 5.91
C ASP A 106 9.54 -12.83 7.04
N GLU A 107 9.79 -12.20 8.20
CA GLU A 107 8.87 -12.20 9.34
C GLU A 107 7.60 -11.41 9.01
N ALA A 108 7.73 -10.20 8.47
CA ALA A 108 6.57 -9.41 8.03
C ALA A 108 5.74 -10.17 7.00
N ARG A 109 6.41 -10.83 6.05
CA ARG A 109 5.77 -11.64 5.01
C ARG A 109 4.98 -12.79 5.61
N SER A 110 5.59 -13.55 6.53
CA SER A 110 4.94 -14.69 7.19
C SER A 110 3.69 -14.28 7.97
N GLU A 111 3.74 -13.16 8.68
CA GLU A 111 2.59 -12.63 9.42
C GLU A 111 1.48 -12.11 8.48
N ILE A 112 1.86 -11.41 7.41
CA ILE A 112 0.91 -10.95 6.39
C ILE A 112 0.24 -12.12 5.68
N ASP A 113 0.99 -13.15 5.27
CA ASP A 113 0.40 -14.32 4.60
C ASP A 113 -0.60 -15.04 5.53
N GLN A 114 -0.30 -15.19 6.83
CA GLN A 114 -1.24 -15.74 7.81
C GLN A 114 -2.48 -14.87 8.04
N ALA A 115 -2.33 -13.54 7.97
CA ALA A 115 -3.46 -12.62 8.05
C ALA A 115 -4.43 -12.85 6.87
N LEU A 116 -3.87 -12.99 5.67
CA LEU A 116 -4.62 -13.23 4.44
C LEU A 116 -5.31 -14.60 4.46
N ASP A 117 -4.65 -15.66 4.95
CA ASP A 117 -5.26 -16.99 5.12
C ASP A 117 -6.50 -16.95 6.03
N ALA A 118 -6.42 -16.22 7.15
CA ALA A 118 -7.54 -16.05 8.08
C ALA A 118 -8.69 -15.25 7.44
N TRP A 119 -8.37 -14.19 6.69
CA TRP A 119 -9.33 -13.40 5.94
C TRP A 119 -10.05 -14.21 4.84
N GLU A 120 -9.31 -15.00 4.07
CA GLU A 120 -9.88 -15.85 3.02
C GLU A 120 -10.79 -16.93 3.62
N THR A 121 -10.39 -17.49 4.77
CA THR A 121 -11.23 -18.44 5.53
C THR A 121 -12.51 -17.77 6.02
N TYR A 122 -12.43 -16.53 6.51
CA TYR A 122 -13.61 -15.74 6.88
C TYR A 122 -14.53 -15.51 5.69
N LEU A 123 -14.01 -15.09 4.54
CA LEU A 123 -14.83 -14.89 3.35
C LEU A 123 -15.46 -16.20 2.83
N ALA A 124 -14.77 -17.33 2.99
CA ALA A 124 -15.28 -18.64 2.63
C ALA A 124 -16.51 -19.08 3.46
N SER A 125 -16.72 -18.47 4.64
CA SER A 125 -17.93 -18.67 5.45
C SER A 125 -19.18 -17.98 4.88
N ASP A 126 -19.05 -17.25 3.76
CA ASP A 126 -20.10 -16.46 3.11
C ASP A 126 -20.80 -15.48 4.08
N PRO A 127 -20.03 -14.58 4.72
CA PRO A 127 -20.59 -13.65 5.68
C PRO A 127 -21.57 -12.72 4.98
N LYS A 128 -22.79 -12.63 5.51
CA LYS A 128 -23.88 -11.80 4.92
C LYS A 128 -23.50 -10.33 4.75
N LYS A 129 -22.60 -9.86 5.60
CA LYS A 129 -22.05 -8.52 5.56
C LYS A 129 -20.58 -8.64 5.97
N PRO A 130 -19.66 -8.77 4.99
CA PRO A 130 -18.24 -8.82 5.29
C PRO A 130 -17.79 -7.59 6.08
N ASP A 131 -16.80 -7.76 6.95
CA ASP A 131 -16.27 -6.65 7.74
C ASP A 131 -15.40 -5.71 6.89
N VAL A 132 -15.85 -4.47 6.72
CA VAL A 132 -15.16 -3.44 5.92
C VAL A 132 -13.88 -2.94 6.58
N SER A 133 -13.79 -2.96 7.91
CA SER A 133 -12.60 -2.51 8.63
C SER A 133 -11.46 -3.49 8.40
N THR A 134 -11.73 -4.79 8.52
CA THR A 134 -10.75 -5.83 8.21
C THR A 134 -10.46 -5.84 6.70
N ALA A 135 -11.46 -5.68 5.82
CA ALA A 135 -11.22 -5.59 4.39
C ALA A 135 -10.23 -4.48 4.01
N ASP A 136 -10.33 -3.29 4.61
CA ASP A 136 -9.40 -2.17 4.38
C ASP A 136 -7.96 -2.54 4.76
N GLN A 137 -7.76 -3.21 5.90
CA GLN A 137 -6.45 -3.72 6.29
C GLN A 137 -5.94 -4.77 5.29
N MET A 138 -6.81 -5.64 4.79
CA MET A 138 -6.44 -6.69 3.84
C MET A 138 -6.11 -6.14 2.45
N VAL A 139 -6.74 -5.04 2.00
CA VAL A 139 -6.31 -4.32 0.79
C VAL A 139 -4.82 -3.97 0.89
N GLN A 140 -4.40 -3.46 2.05
CA GLN A 140 -3.02 -3.08 2.30
C GLN A 140 -2.09 -4.28 2.45
N ALA A 141 -2.55 -5.35 3.11
CA ALA A 141 -1.82 -6.60 3.23
C ALA A 141 -1.48 -7.19 1.86
N TYR A 142 -2.49 -7.34 0.99
CA TYR A 142 -2.32 -7.79 -0.38
C TYR A 142 -1.43 -6.85 -1.20
N PHE A 143 -1.59 -5.53 -1.05
CA PHE A 143 -0.74 -4.55 -1.73
C PHE A 143 0.74 -4.69 -1.33
N LEU A 144 1.04 -4.86 -0.05
CA LEU A 144 2.42 -5.01 0.46
C LEU A 144 3.13 -6.22 -0.15
N ILE A 145 2.41 -7.30 -0.44
CA ILE A 145 2.98 -8.51 -1.04
C ILE A 145 2.90 -8.54 -2.57
N GLY A 146 2.39 -7.47 -3.19
CA GLY A 146 2.26 -7.33 -4.63
C GLY A 146 1.09 -8.10 -5.24
N ASP A 147 0.13 -8.57 -4.44
CA ASP A 147 -1.06 -9.27 -4.91
C ASP A 147 -2.20 -8.27 -5.21
N PHE A 148 -2.16 -7.68 -6.40
CA PHE A 148 -3.19 -6.72 -6.81
C PHE A 148 -4.57 -7.36 -7.03
N GLY A 149 -4.63 -8.66 -7.32
CA GLY A 149 -5.88 -9.39 -7.47
C GLY A 149 -6.61 -9.56 -6.14
N GLY A 150 -5.88 -9.94 -5.10
CA GLY A 150 -6.36 -9.98 -3.71
C GLY A 150 -6.75 -8.60 -3.20
N ALA A 151 -5.90 -7.58 -3.44
CA ALA A 151 -6.20 -6.19 -3.06
C ALA A 151 -7.50 -5.70 -3.73
N ALA A 152 -7.70 -6.03 -5.01
CA ALA A 152 -8.93 -5.70 -5.72
C ALA A 152 -10.16 -6.42 -5.14
N ALA A 153 -10.04 -7.70 -4.74
CA ALA A 153 -11.14 -8.44 -4.13
C ALA A 153 -11.52 -7.88 -2.75
N ALA A 154 -10.54 -7.54 -1.91
CA ALA A 154 -10.78 -6.86 -0.64
C ALA A 154 -11.38 -5.46 -0.83
N GLN A 155 -10.92 -4.71 -1.84
CA GLN A 155 -11.47 -3.38 -2.15
C GLN A 155 -12.91 -3.45 -2.68
N GLU A 156 -13.29 -4.53 -3.36
CA GLU A 156 -14.65 -4.77 -3.82
C GLU A 156 -15.63 -4.91 -2.63
N VAL A 157 -15.22 -5.57 -1.54
CA VAL A 157 -15.99 -5.62 -0.30
C VAL A 157 -16.31 -4.21 0.24
N ILE A 158 -15.33 -3.31 0.20
CA ILE A 158 -15.48 -1.92 0.65
C ILE A 158 -16.43 -1.16 -0.29
N ALA A 159 -16.20 -1.28 -1.61
CA ALA A 159 -16.98 -0.57 -2.63
C ALA A 159 -18.45 -1.03 -2.71
N ASP A 160 -18.71 -2.32 -2.43
CA ASP A 160 -20.07 -2.87 -2.37
C ASP A 160 -20.90 -2.27 -1.22
N GLN A 161 -20.25 -1.82 -0.14
CA GLN A 161 -20.91 -1.17 0.98
C GLN A 161 -20.95 0.36 0.85
N ASP A 162 -19.92 0.97 0.25
CA ASP A 162 -19.82 2.41 0.00
C ASP A 162 -19.24 2.67 -1.40
N ASP A 163 -20.13 2.98 -2.35
CA ASP A 163 -19.83 3.23 -3.77
C ASP A 163 -19.31 4.65 -4.04
N SER A 164 -18.61 5.23 -3.07
CA SER A 164 -17.96 6.53 -3.23
C SER A 164 -16.99 6.53 -4.43
N VAL A 165 -16.82 7.71 -5.04
CA VAL A 165 -15.87 7.91 -6.16
C VAL A 165 -14.48 7.38 -5.80
N GLN A 166 -14.07 7.55 -4.54
CA GLN A 166 -12.77 7.11 -4.03
C GLN A 166 -12.67 5.57 -4.02
N ASN A 167 -13.65 4.86 -3.47
CA ASN A 167 -13.61 3.41 -3.37
C ASN A 167 -13.68 2.74 -4.74
N LEU A 168 -14.52 3.27 -5.64
CA LEU A 168 -14.62 2.79 -7.03
C LEU A 168 -13.34 3.08 -7.81
N TYR A 169 -12.70 4.23 -7.60
CA TYR A 169 -11.41 4.53 -8.20
C TYR A 169 -10.30 3.59 -7.70
N SER A 170 -10.23 3.33 -6.39
CA SER A 170 -9.28 2.35 -5.82
C SER A 170 -9.52 0.95 -6.41
N LEU A 171 -10.78 0.51 -6.52
CA LEU A 171 -11.12 -0.77 -7.13
C LEU A 171 -10.66 -0.84 -8.59
N ALA A 172 -10.92 0.21 -9.37
CA ALA A 172 -10.45 0.31 -10.74
C ALA A 172 -8.93 0.23 -10.83
N TYR A 173 -8.23 0.95 -9.96
CA TYR A 173 -6.77 0.94 -9.89
C TYR A 173 -6.23 -0.47 -9.63
N TYR A 174 -6.70 -1.17 -8.58
CA TYR A 174 -6.19 -2.51 -8.25
C TYR A 174 -6.54 -3.54 -9.34
N ARG A 175 -7.76 -3.52 -9.91
CA ARG A 175 -8.11 -4.40 -11.03
C ARG A 175 -7.24 -4.15 -12.27
N LEU A 176 -6.90 -2.90 -12.56
CA LEU A 176 -6.00 -2.56 -13.66
C LEU A 176 -4.55 -2.97 -13.35
N ALA A 177 -4.09 -2.83 -12.11
CA ALA A 177 -2.79 -3.32 -11.66
C ALA A 177 -2.66 -4.85 -11.76
N ASP A 178 -3.75 -5.58 -11.49
CA ASP A 178 -3.88 -7.02 -11.70
C ASP A 178 -4.01 -7.42 -13.19
N LEU A 179 -3.90 -6.46 -14.12
CA LEU A 179 -4.07 -6.63 -15.56
C LEU A 179 -5.48 -7.13 -15.98
N ASP A 180 -6.47 -7.07 -15.09
CA ASP A 180 -7.88 -7.29 -15.40
C ASP A 180 -8.50 -6.00 -15.97
N LEU A 181 -8.19 -5.76 -17.24
CA LEU A 181 -8.72 -4.62 -18.00
C LEU A 181 -10.25 -4.59 -18.06
N ALA A 182 -10.94 -5.73 -17.99
CA ALA A 182 -12.39 -5.77 -18.13
C ALA A 182 -13.06 -5.32 -16.83
N ALA A 183 -12.66 -5.90 -15.69
CA ALA A 183 -13.17 -5.49 -14.38
C ALA A 183 -12.70 -4.08 -14.01
N GLY A 184 -11.45 -3.74 -14.29
CA GLY A 184 -10.90 -2.41 -14.02
C GLY A 184 -11.64 -1.31 -14.77
N ARG A 185 -11.97 -1.54 -16.05
CA ARG A 185 -12.79 -0.59 -16.81
C ARG A 185 -14.21 -0.45 -16.28
N LYS A 186 -14.82 -1.56 -15.83
CA LYS A 186 -16.16 -1.52 -15.22
C LYS A 186 -16.16 -0.61 -13.98
N ALA A 187 -15.23 -0.84 -13.06
CA ALA A 187 -15.09 0.00 -11.85
C ALA A 187 -14.73 1.45 -12.20
N ALA A 188 -13.92 1.67 -13.23
CA ALA A 188 -13.59 3.01 -13.73
C ALA A 188 -14.82 3.76 -14.23
N ASP A 189 -15.66 3.11 -15.06
CA ASP A 189 -16.89 3.67 -15.58
C ASP A 189 -17.88 4.02 -14.43
N GLU A 190 -17.95 3.17 -13.40
CA GLU A 190 -18.74 3.42 -12.19
C GLU A 190 -18.21 4.63 -11.40
N ALA A 191 -16.89 4.73 -11.17
CA ALA A 191 -16.28 5.87 -10.50
C ALA A 191 -16.54 7.20 -11.25
N ILE A 192 -16.43 7.19 -12.58
CA ILE A 192 -16.73 8.34 -13.45
C ILE A 192 -18.21 8.73 -13.37
N ALA A 193 -19.11 7.74 -13.31
CA ALA A 193 -20.54 7.98 -13.18
C ALA A 193 -20.90 8.63 -11.84
N ALA A 194 -20.25 8.20 -10.75
CA ALA A 194 -20.41 8.74 -9.40
C ALA A 194 -19.84 10.18 -9.27
N ALA A 195 -18.77 10.50 -10.00
CA ALA A 195 -18.15 11.82 -9.99
C ALA A 195 -18.99 12.90 -10.71
N SER A 196 -18.76 14.18 -10.38
CA SER A 196 -19.51 15.29 -10.99
C SER A 196 -18.62 16.42 -11.54
N GLY A 197 -19.15 17.21 -12.49
CA GLY A 197 -18.51 18.44 -12.95
C GLY A 197 -17.08 18.28 -13.47
N SER A 198 -16.14 19.01 -12.88
CA SER A 198 -14.72 18.98 -13.25
C SER A 198 -14.01 17.70 -12.80
N GLU A 199 -14.42 17.12 -11.67
CA GLU A 199 -13.85 15.88 -11.13
C GLU A 199 -14.06 14.72 -12.10
N ARG A 200 -15.27 14.56 -12.64
CA ARG A 200 -15.56 13.54 -13.67
C ARG A 200 -14.58 13.59 -14.84
N LYS A 201 -14.31 14.80 -15.37
CA LYS A 201 -13.40 14.98 -16.51
C LYS A 201 -11.94 14.67 -16.16
N GLN A 202 -11.54 14.97 -14.93
CA GLN A 202 -10.21 14.63 -14.43
C GLN A 202 -10.07 13.11 -14.29
N LEU A 203 -11.10 12.47 -13.75
CA LEU A 203 -11.17 11.02 -13.54
C LEU A 203 -11.18 10.25 -14.87
N GLU A 204 -12.00 10.66 -15.84
CA GLU A 204 -12.00 10.12 -17.22
C GLU A 204 -10.59 10.16 -17.84
N LYS A 205 -9.88 11.28 -17.65
CA LYS A 205 -8.52 11.44 -18.17
C LYS A 205 -7.53 10.53 -17.44
N ALA A 206 -7.58 10.49 -16.11
CA ALA A 206 -6.65 9.70 -15.29
C ALA A 206 -6.81 8.20 -15.55
N LEU A 207 -8.04 7.69 -15.48
CA LEU A 207 -8.33 6.27 -15.71
C LEU A 207 -8.09 5.85 -17.16
N GLY A 208 -8.44 6.69 -18.14
CA GLY A 208 -8.12 6.40 -19.55
C GLY A 208 -6.62 6.35 -19.83
N GLN A 209 -5.82 7.16 -19.14
CA GLN A 209 -4.35 7.10 -19.21
C GLN A 209 -3.81 5.83 -18.57
N LEU A 210 -4.34 5.44 -17.41
CA LEU A 210 -3.95 4.21 -16.70
C LEU A 210 -4.29 2.96 -17.55
N GLU A 211 -5.51 2.86 -18.06
CA GLU A 211 -5.94 1.77 -18.95
C GLU A 211 -5.02 1.63 -20.17
N THR A 212 -4.64 2.75 -20.79
CA THR A 212 -3.75 2.75 -21.96
C THR A 212 -2.36 2.20 -21.60
N GLN A 213 -1.83 2.57 -20.44
CA GLN A 213 -0.54 2.09 -19.95
C GLN A 213 -0.60 0.58 -19.67
N VAL A 214 -1.61 0.13 -18.91
CA VAL A 214 -1.81 -1.29 -18.58
C VAL A 214 -2.03 -2.13 -19.84
N ALA A 215 -2.79 -1.65 -20.81
CA ALA A 215 -3.00 -2.38 -22.07
C ALA A 215 -1.70 -2.53 -22.88
N ALA A 216 -0.85 -1.50 -22.89
CA ALA A 216 0.46 -1.57 -23.52
C ALA A 216 1.38 -2.56 -22.79
N GLU A 217 1.34 -2.57 -21.46
CA GLU A 217 2.14 -3.46 -20.62
C GLU A 217 1.71 -4.92 -20.79
N LYS A 218 0.42 -5.21 -20.69
CA LYS A 218 -0.14 -6.56 -20.94
C LYS A 218 0.28 -7.10 -22.31
N LYS A 219 0.33 -6.23 -23.33
CA LYS A 219 0.82 -6.59 -24.67
C LYS A 219 2.33 -6.86 -24.68
N ARG A 220 3.13 -6.08 -23.95
CA ARG A 220 4.58 -6.28 -23.80
C ARG A 220 4.88 -7.63 -23.16
N ILE A 221 4.21 -7.96 -22.06
CA ILE A 221 4.33 -9.25 -21.35
C ILE A 221 3.97 -10.41 -22.30
N ALA A 222 2.85 -10.31 -23.02
CA ALA A 222 2.44 -11.34 -23.97
C ALA A 222 3.46 -11.55 -25.11
N GLN A 223 4.04 -10.46 -25.62
CA GLN A 223 5.08 -10.53 -26.65
C GLN A 223 6.38 -11.19 -26.14
N GLN A 224 6.81 -10.86 -24.92
CA GLN A 224 7.98 -11.47 -24.28
C GLN A 224 7.78 -12.97 -24.04
N ALA A 225 6.61 -13.38 -23.56
CA ALA A 225 6.26 -14.79 -23.37
C ALA A 225 6.32 -15.60 -24.67
N THR A 226 5.92 -15.01 -25.81
CA THR A 226 6.00 -15.67 -27.13
C THR A 226 7.37 -15.59 -27.81
N GLY A 227 8.25 -14.69 -27.35
CA GLY A 227 9.56 -14.41 -27.95
C GLY A 227 10.73 -15.27 -27.45
N GLY A 228 10.51 -16.16 -26.48
CA GLY A 228 11.52 -17.10 -25.97
C GLY A 228 12.60 -16.46 -25.07
N GLN A 229 12.47 -15.19 -24.70
CA GLN A 229 13.26 -14.59 -23.62
C GLN A 229 12.44 -14.69 -22.34
N ALA A 230 12.83 -15.63 -21.47
CA ALA A 230 12.34 -15.70 -20.10
C ALA A 230 12.72 -14.42 -19.37
N ALA A 231 11.81 -13.45 -19.34
CA ALA A 231 11.82 -12.37 -18.36
C ALA A 231 11.23 -12.98 -17.07
N GLY A 232 12.09 -13.61 -16.29
CA GLY A 232 11.75 -14.12 -14.97
C GLY A 232 11.57 -12.95 -14.01
N GLU A 233 10.43 -12.95 -13.32
CA GLU A 233 10.14 -12.30 -12.02
C GLU A 233 10.29 -10.76 -11.91
N GLU A 234 11.32 -10.12 -12.45
CA GLU A 234 11.56 -8.67 -12.33
C GLU A 234 10.51 -7.81 -13.06
N ALA A 235 9.90 -8.31 -14.14
CA ALA A 235 8.85 -7.56 -14.87
C ALA A 235 7.48 -7.59 -14.17
N LEU A 236 7.30 -8.48 -13.19
CA LEU A 236 6.09 -8.60 -12.37
C LEU A 236 6.22 -7.89 -11.03
N GLN A 237 7.46 -7.66 -10.56
CA GLN A 237 7.74 -6.93 -9.32
C GLN A 237 7.50 -5.42 -9.44
N ASP A 238 7.53 -4.87 -10.66
CA ASP A 238 7.21 -3.47 -10.93
C ASP A 238 6.42 -3.35 -12.25
N PRO A 239 5.12 -3.71 -12.25
CA PRO A 239 4.27 -3.65 -13.46
C PRO A 239 4.08 -2.21 -13.96
N PHE A 240 4.58 -1.23 -13.22
CA PHE A 240 4.51 0.19 -13.53
C PHE A 240 5.88 0.87 -13.58
N GLY A 241 6.99 0.12 -13.73
CA GLY A 241 8.41 0.51 -13.62
C GLY A 241 8.83 1.88 -14.12
N GLY A 242 8.39 2.94 -13.44
CA GLY A 242 8.41 4.31 -13.92
C GLY A 242 7.33 5.25 -13.34
N LEU A 243 6.33 4.77 -12.59
CA LEU A 243 5.41 5.64 -11.82
C LEU A 243 6.06 6.22 -10.56
N GLY A 244 7.19 5.68 -10.09
CA GLY A 244 7.95 6.19 -8.94
C GLY A 244 8.88 7.37 -9.25
N ASP A 245 9.24 7.62 -10.52
CA ASP A 245 10.21 8.67 -10.88
C ASP A 245 9.53 9.81 -11.66
N GLY A 246 8.74 10.62 -10.95
CA GLY A 246 8.41 11.99 -11.36
C GLY A 246 7.17 12.20 -12.25
N GLY A 247 6.28 11.21 -12.38
CA GLY A 247 4.98 11.38 -13.04
C GLY A 247 3.83 11.14 -12.06
N GLU A 248 3.38 12.18 -11.37
CA GLU A 248 2.26 12.21 -10.40
C GLU A 248 1.04 11.38 -10.84
N LEU A 249 0.96 10.13 -10.39
CA LEU A 249 -0.27 9.46 -10.01
C LEU A 249 0.00 8.86 -8.63
N ALA A 250 -0.31 9.66 -7.61
CA ALA A 250 -0.28 9.19 -6.24
C ALA A 250 -1.15 7.92 -6.13
N PRO A 251 -0.79 6.95 -5.28
CA PRO A 251 -1.73 5.91 -4.90
C PRO A 251 -3.05 6.57 -4.47
N PRO A 252 -4.21 5.93 -4.71
CA PRO A 252 -5.47 6.43 -4.17
C PRO A 252 -5.26 6.78 -2.67
N PRO A 253 -5.74 7.94 -2.19
CA PRO A 253 -5.68 8.21 -0.77
C PRO A 253 -6.39 7.06 -0.04
N THR A 254 -5.74 6.55 1.00
CA THR A 254 -6.35 5.62 1.95
C THR A 254 -7.62 6.26 2.53
N PRO A 255 -8.70 5.49 2.75
CA PRO A 255 -9.95 6.00 3.31
C PRO A 255 -9.78 6.71 4.67
#